data_AF-A0A2V8TL80-F1
#
_entry.id   AF-A0A2V8TL80-F1
#
_cell.length_a   1.000
_cell.length_b   1.000
_cell.length_c   1.000
_cell.angle_alpha   90.00
_cell.angle_beta   90.00
_cell.angle_gamma   90.00
#
_symmetry.space_group_name_H-M   'P 1'
#
loop_
_entity.id
_entity.type
_entity.pdbx_description
1 polymer ?
#
loop_
_entity_poly.entity_id
_entity_poly.type
_entity_poly.pdbx_seq_one_letter_code
_entity_poly.pdbx_strand_id
1 'polypeptide(L)' 'MLKGQRFYMKTATLGIDSNDGQRVPVVIPKHAIVELVSETFNSRMTDVTWEGQPRMMFVEDLRDHGKEVTDFR' A
#
# COMPACT_ATOMS: atom_id res chain seq x y z
N MET A 1 14.84 -1.97 6.60
CA MET A 1 14.26 -2.93 5.64
C MET A 1 12.76 -2.72 5.69
N LEU A 2 12.14 -2.19 4.63
CA LEU A 2 10.72 -1.78 4.65
C LEU A 2 9.76 -2.91 4.25
N LYS A 3 10.27 -3.96 3.60
CA LYS A 3 9.48 -5.13 3.22
C LYS A 3 8.84 -5.77 4.45
N GLY A 4 7.54 -6.05 4.37
CA GLY A 4 6.75 -6.61 5.47
C GLY A 4 6.23 -5.57 6.45
N GLN A 5 6.59 -4.28 6.30
CA GLN A 5 5.96 -3.23 7.09
C GLN A 5 4.48 -3.11 6.72
N ARG A 6 3.64 -3.00 7.74
CA ARG A 6 2.19 -2.95 7.58
C ARG A 6 1.70 -1.55 7.90
N PHE A 7 0.80 -1.04 7.07
CA PHE A 7 0.23 0.30 7.23
C PHE A 7 -1.29 0.17 7.33
N TYR A 8 -1.84 0.75 8.39
CA TYR A 8 -3.26 0.97 8.55
C TYR A 8 -3.66 2.26 7.86
N MET A 9 -4.61 2.21 6.93
CA MET A 9 -5.04 3.35 6.14
C MET A 9 -6.08 4.18 6.89
N LYS A 10 -5.73 5.42 7.26
CA LYS A 10 -6.61 6.37 7.97
C LYS A 10 -7.67 7.00 7.06
N THR A 11 -7.43 6.98 5.74
CA THR A 11 -8.31 7.54 4.70
C THR A 11 -8.35 6.55 3.53
N ALA A 12 -9.42 6.56 2.74
CA ALA A 12 -9.46 5.80 1.50
C ALA A 12 -8.51 6.43 0.47
N THR A 13 -7.72 5.60 -0.23
CA THR A 13 -6.68 6.07 -1.16
C THR A 13 -6.76 5.33 -2.49
N LEU A 14 -6.11 5.88 -3.51
CA LEU A 14 -6.02 5.24 -4.82
C LEU A 14 -4.95 4.14 -4.80
N GLY A 15 -5.33 2.96 -5.26
CA GLY A 15 -4.41 1.91 -5.68
C GLY A 15 -4.52 1.67 -7.18
N ILE A 16 -3.54 0.97 -7.73
CA ILE A 16 -3.57 0.51 -9.11
C ILE A 16 -3.42 -1.02 -9.11
N ASP A 17 -4.41 -1.68 -9.68
CA ASP A 17 -4.36 -3.10 -10.03
C ASP A 17 -3.75 -3.26 -11.43
N SER A 18 -3.09 -4.39 -11.65
CA SER A 18 -2.62 -4.81 -12.97
C SER A 18 -3.34 -6.10 -13.37
N ASN A 19 -4.33 -5.97 -14.24
CA ASN A 19 -5.10 -7.09 -14.76
C ASN A 19 -4.77 -7.27 -16.25
N ASP A 20 -4.11 -8.37 -16.62
CA ASP A 20 -3.68 -8.67 -17.99
C ASP A 20 -2.90 -7.51 -18.67
N GLY A 21 -2.04 -6.82 -17.91
CA GLY A 21 -1.25 -5.68 -18.38
C GLY A 21 -2.03 -4.35 -18.44
N GLN A 22 -3.34 -4.36 -18.21
CA GLN A 22 -4.13 -3.15 -18.04
C GLN A 22 -3.99 -2.62 -16.61
N ARG A 23 -3.75 -1.31 -16.49
CA ARG A 23 -3.73 -0.61 -15.20
C ARG A 23 -5.14 -0.16 -14.85
N VAL A 24 -5.71 -0.74 -13.81
CA VAL A 24 -7.07 -0.46 -13.36
C VAL A 24 -7.01 0.29 -12.02
N PRO A 25 -7.56 1.50 -11.92
CA PRO A 25 -7.64 2.21 -10.64
C PRO A 25 -8.58 1.45 -9.70
N VAL A 26 -8.14 1.25 -8.45
CA VAL A 26 -8.93 0.64 -7.38
C VAL A 26 -8.91 1.53 -6.15
N VAL A 27 -9.97 1.50 -5.36
CA VAL A 27 -10.00 2.23 -4.10
C VAL A 27 -9.57 1.29 -2.98
N ILE A 28 -8.50 1.65 -2.28
CA ILE A 28 -8.10 0.99 -1.04
C ILE A 28 -8.88 1.68 0.08
N PRO A 29 -9.78 0.97 0.78
CA PRO A 29 -10.71 1.61 1.70
C PRO A 29 -10.01 2.11 2.97
N LYS A 30 -10.64 3.09 3.60
CA LYS A 30 -10.30 3.47 4.97
C LYS A 30 -10.38 2.24 5.88
N HIS A 31 -9.45 2.15 6.83
CA HIS A 31 -9.22 1.02 7.74
C HIS A 31 -8.62 -0.23 7.09
N ALA A 32 -8.29 -0.22 5.80
CA ALA A 32 -7.52 -1.30 5.19
C ALA A 32 -6.14 -1.42 5.85
N ILE A 33 -5.61 -2.64 5.88
CA ILE A 33 -4.19 -2.89 6.15
C ILE A 33 -3.54 -3.28 4.85
N VAL A 34 -2.46 -2.59 4.51
CA VAL A 34 -1.60 -2.90 3.37
C VAL A 34 -0.21 -3.28 3.88
N GLU A 35 0.48 -4.16 3.16
CA GLU A 35 1.83 -4.57 3.51
C GLU A 35 2.80 -4.23 2.39
N LEU A 36 3.94 -3.62 2.73
CA LEU A 36 4.96 -3.27 1.75
C LEU A 36 5.65 -4.52 1.19
N VAL A 37 5.68 -4.63 -0.13
CA VAL A 37 6.45 -5.65 -0.84
C VAL A 37 7.85 -5.14 -1.16
N SER A 38 7.97 -3.83 -1.45
CA SER A 38 9.22 -3.20 -1.81
C SER A 38 10.17 -3.04 -0.60
N GLU A 39 11.48 -3.22 -0.82
CA GLU A 39 12.49 -3.03 0.24
C GLU A 39 12.82 -1.56 0.51
N THR A 40 12.52 -0.68 -0.46
CA THR A 40 12.79 0.76 -0.43
C THR A 40 11.64 1.55 -1.08
N PHE A 41 11.48 2.82 -0.69
CA PHE A 41 10.66 3.80 -1.41
C PHE A 41 11.50 4.57 -2.45
N ASN A 42 12.13 3.86 -3.38
CA ASN A 42 13.01 4.46 -4.39
C ASN A 42 12.27 5.12 -5.57
N SER A 43 10.94 5.11 -5.55
CA SER A 43 10.08 5.64 -6.61
C SER A 43 8.86 6.36 -6.02
N ARG A 44 8.13 7.12 -6.84
CA ARG A 44 6.87 7.78 -6.43
C ARG A 44 5.77 6.77 -6.06
N MET A 45 5.89 5.55 -6.55
CA MET A 45 4.97 4.46 -6.29
C MET A 45 5.71 3.26 -5.67
N THR A 46 4.97 2.42 -4.97
CA THR A 46 5.50 1.20 -4.35
C THR A 46 4.50 0.07 -4.48
N ASP A 47 5.01 -1.15 -4.53
CA ASP A 47 4.18 -2.35 -4.49
C ASP A 47 3.81 -2.69 -3.05
N VAL A 48 2.51 -2.91 -2.84
CA VAL A 48 1.94 -3.38 -1.60
C VAL A 48 1.08 -4.62 -1.85
N THR A 49 0.81 -5.40 -0.82
CA THR A 49 -0.30 -6.35 -0.83
C THR A 49 -1.48 -5.78 -0.05
N TRP A 50 -2.67 -5.96 -0.61
CA TRP A 50 -3.96 -5.66 0.03
C TRP A 50 -4.90 -6.82 -0.26
N GLU A 51 -5.50 -7.41 0.78
CA GLU A 51 -6.33 -8.64 0.67
C GLU A 51 -5.61 -9.79 -0.06
N GLY A 52 -4.30 -9.89 0.14
CA GLY A 52 -3.45 -10.90 -0.50
C GLY A 52 -3.17 -10.64 -1.98
N GLN A 53 -3.69 -9.54 -2.56
CA GLN A 53 -3.48 -9.18 -3.95
C GLN A 53 -2.42 -8.07 -4.09
N PRO A 54 -1.51 -8.16 -5.07
CA PRO A 54 -0.53 -7.11 -5.31
C PRO A 54 -1.22 -5.86 -5.88
N ARG A 55 -0.85 -4.70 -5.35
CA ARG A 55 -1.32 -3.37 -5.78
C ARG A 55 -0.15 -2.42 -5.82
N MET A 56 -0.19 -1.46 -6.72
CA MET A 56 0.69 -0.29 -6.62
C MET A 56 -0.03 0.84 -5.88
N MET A 57 0.70 1.57 -5.05
CA MET A 57 0.22 2.78 -4.37
C MET A 57 1.23 3.92 -4.49
N PHE A 58 0.77 5.16 -4.33
CA PHE A 58 1.67 6.29 -4.13
C PHE A 58 2.34 6.21 -2.76
N VAL A 59 3.62 6.51 -2.71
CA VAL A 59 4.38 6.54 -1.45
C VAL A 59 3.84 7.63 -0.51
N GLU A 60 3.38 8.75 -1.06
CA GLU A 60 2.77 9.85 -0.30
C GLU A 60 1.48 9.41 0.41
N ASP A 61 0.63 8.60 -0.24
CA ASP A 61 -0.57 8.05 0.39
C ASP A 61 -0.23 7.19 1.61
N LEU A 62 0.83 6.38 1.54
CA LEU A 62 1.30 5.59 2.68
C LEU A 62 1.87 6.46 3.80
N ARG A 63 2.58 7.55 3.47
CA ARG A 63 3.19 8.45 4.46
C ARG A 63 2.15 9.34 5.15
N ASP A 64 1.23 9.90 4.39
CA ASP A 64 0.29 10.90 4.87
C ASP A 64 -0.98 10.24 5.43
N HIS A 65 -1.46 9.19 4.77
CA HIS A 65 -2.70 8.51 5.11
C HIS A 65 -2.48 7.16 5.78
N GLY A 66 -1.28 6.58 5.72
CA GLY A 66 -0.93 5.39 6.51
C GLY A 66 -0.61 5.72 7.96
N LYS A 67 -0.76 4.72 8.81
CA LYS A 67 -0.16 4.62 10.14
C LYS A 67 0.54 3.27 10.21
N GLU A 68 1.84 3.27 10.42
CA GLU A 68 2.58 2.02 10.60
C GLU A 68 1.98 1.22 11.76
N VAL A 69 1.70 -0.05 11.51
CA VAL A 69 1.27 -1.02 12.51
C VAL A 69 2.55 -1.58 13.13
N THR A 70 3.10 -0.84 14.08
CA THR A 70 4.10 -1.40 14.99
C THR A 70 3.36 -2.30 15.95
N ASP A 71 3.61 -3.62 15.92
CA ASP A 71 3.08 -4.54 16.92
C ASP A 71 3.31 -3.95 18.33
N PHE A 72 2.24 -3.81 19.12
CA PHE A 72 2.37 -3.73 20.56
C PHE A 72 2.86 -5.11 21.02
N ARG A 73 4.17 -5.30 21.03
CA ARG A 73 4.80 -6.41 21.75
C ARG A 73 4.93 -6.07 23.22
#